data_AF-A0A969F8M0-F1
#
_entry.id   AF-A0A969F8M0-F1
#
_cell.length_a   1.000
_cell.length_b   1.000
_cell.length_c   1.000
_cell.angle_alpha   90.00
_cell.angle_beta   90.00
_cell.angle_gamma   90.00
#
_symmetry.space_group_name_H-M   'P 1'
#
loop_
_entity.id
_entity.type
_entity.pdbx_description
1 polymer ?
#
loop_
_entity_poly.entity_id
_entity_poly.type
_entity_poly.pdbx_seq_one_letter_code
_entity_poly.pdbx_strand_id
1 'polypeptide(L)'
;MGCFVLTMSGVGVTAVYAYFTQDLPDFTELEKLGQDQSDTFETTKMYAWGPENASGTRDLTLIYEIIDPLGGDRQWLPYGQIPQHMIDATVAIEDRTFWTNQGFDPVGMGRAFNEYVLQGGDIQGGSSITQQVVKN
;
A
#
# COMPACT_ATOMS: atom_id res chain seq x y z
N MET A 1 8.11 34.90 -29.14
CA MET A 1 8.83 34.11 -28.11
C MET A 1 7.94 33.14 -27.31
N GLY A 2 6.61 33.08 -27.49
CA GLY A 2 5.75 32.15 -26.73
C GLY A 2 5.63 30.71 -27.28
N CYS A 3 5.72 30.53 -28.61
CA CYS A 3 5.51 29.21 -29.24
C CYS A 3 6.68 28.23 -29.01
N PHE A 4 7.91 28.74 -28.82
CA PHE A 4 9.12 27.92 -28.66
C PHE A 4 9.29 27.35 -27.24
N VAL A 5 8.70 27.99 -26.23
CA VAL A 5 8.76 27.52 -24.83
C VAL A 5 7.76 26.39 -24.59
N LEU A 6 6.60 26.43 -25.26
CA LEU A 6 5.57 25.38 -25.22
C LEU A 6 6.02 24.07 -25.90
N THR A 7 6.80 24.17 -26.99
CA THR A 7 7.34 22.98 -27.66
C THR A 7 8.47 22.33 -26.86
N MET A 8 9.37 23.10 -26.24
CA MET A 8 10.42 22.53 -25.39
C MET A 8 9.89 21.90 -24.11
N SER A 9 8.85 22.46 -23.50
CA SER A 9 8.18 21.83 -22.35
C SER A 9 7.42 20.56 -22.75
N GLY A 10 6.78 20.54 -23.93
CA GLY A 10 6.19 19.32 -24.50
C GLY A 10 7.20 18.20 -24.74
N VAL A 11 8.33 18.51 -25.38
CA VAL A 11 9.40 17.53 -25.64
C VAL A 11 10.03 17.04 -24.33
N GLY A 12 10.20 17.92 -23.34
CA GLY A 12 10.68 17.53 -22.00
C GLY A 12 9.73 16.56 -21.31
N VAL A 13 8.43 16.85 -21.29
CA VAL A 13 7.41 15.96 -20.69
C VAL A 13 7.34 14.62 -21.43
N THR A 14 7.38 14.62 -22.77
CA THR A 14 7.36 13.38 -23.55
C THR A 14 8.64 12.56 -23.38
N ALA A 15 9.81 13.20 -23.28
CA ALA A 15 11.07 12.50 -23.04
C ALA A 15 11.15 11.91 -21.63
N VAL A 16 10.68 12.64 -20.62
CA VAL A 16 10.57 12.15 -19.24
C VAL A 16 9.58 10.99 -19.19
N TYR A 17 8.39 11.15 -19.77
CA TYR A 17 7.40 10.08 -19.86
C TYR A 17 7.99 8.85 -20.57
N ALA A 18 8.58 9.01 -21.75
CA ALA A 18 9.19 7.92 -22.50
C ALA A 18 10.32 7.23 -21.74
N TYR A 19 11.16 7.98 -21.01
CA TYR A 19 12.21 7.42 -20.17
C TYR A 19 11.64 6.58 -19.04
N PHE A 20 10.59 7.06 -18.36
CA PHE A 20 9.94 6.32 -17.27
C PHE A 20 9.07 5.16 -17.75
N THR A 21 8.58 5.17 -19.00
CA THR A 21 7.74 4.09 -19.54
C THR A 21 8.51 3.03 -20.34
N GLN A 22 9.80 3.25 -20.66
CA GLN A 22 10.58 2.30 -21.46
C GLN A 22 10.80 0.95 -20.77
N ASP A 23 10.82 0.94 -19.45
CA ASP A 23 11.03 -0.26 -18.63
C ASP A 23 9.75 -0.75 -17.93
N LEU A 24 8.58 -0.20 -18.29
CA LEU A 24 7.32 -0.67 -17.70
C LEU A 24 6.91 -2.02 -18.31
N PRO A 25 6.66 -3.05 -17.48
CA PRO A 25 6.18 -4.34 -17.96
C PRO A 25 4.82 -4.19 -18.64
N ASP A 26 4.57 -5.05 -19.63
CA ASP A 26 3.30 -5.06 -20.34
C ASP A 26 2.14 -5.34 -19.35
N PHE A 27 0.99 -4.71 -19.55
CA PHE A 27 -0.14 -4.82 -18.62
C PHE A 27 -0.64 -6.27 -18.49
N THR A 28 -0.39 -7.10 -19.50
CA THR A 28 -0.67 -8.54 -19.51
C THR A 28 0.20 -9.34 -18.52
N GLU A 29 1.34 -8.80 -18.08
CA GLU A 29 2.17 -9.38 -17.01
C GLU A 29 1.64 -9.02 -15.62
N LEU A 30 1.00 -7.86 -15.47
CA LEU A 30 0.32 -7.45 -14.22
C LEU A 30 -0.87 -8.35 -13.90
N GLU A 31 -1.57 -8.87 -14.92
CA GLU A 31 -2.65 -9.86 -14.74
C GLU A 31 -2.12 -11.20 -14.19
N LYS A 32 -0.85 -11.52 -14.43
CA LYS A 32 -0.19 -12.75 -13.92
C LYS A 32 0.37 -12.59 -12.51
N LEU A 33 0.74 -11.38 -12.11
CA LEU A 33 1.22 -11.07 -10.74
C LEU A 33 0.14 -11.29 -9.67
N GLY A 34 -1.14 -11.37 -10.04
CA GLY A 34 -2.23 -11.75 -9.14
C GLY A 34 -2.57 -13.25 -9.11
N GLN A 35 -1.91 -14.08 -9.92
CA GLN A 35 -2.26 -15.50 -10.10
C GLN A 35 -1.35 -16.48 -9.33
N ASP A 36 -0.22 -16.03 -8.80
CA ASP A 36 0.64 -16.86 -7.94
C ASP A 36 0.24 -16.70 -6.46
N GLN A 37 -0.94 -17.23 -6.11
CA GLN A 37 -1.45 -17.25 -4.73
C GLN A 37 -0.74 -18.29 -3.83
N SER A 38 0.44 -18.77 -4.22
CA SER A 38 1.10 -19.93 -3.60
C SER A 38 1.79 -19.63 -2.27
N ASP A 39 2.19 -18.38 -2.00
CA ASP A 39 3.21 -18.09 -0.98
C ASP A 39 2.87 -16.96 0.02
N THR A 40 1.60 -16.55 0.15
CA THR A 40 1.20 -15.75 1.33
C THR A 40 0.89 -16.72 2.47
N PHE A 41 1.89 -17.01 3.29
CA PHE A 41 1.69 -17.80 4.49
C PHE A 41 0.66 -17.11 5.40
N GLU A 42 -0.47 -17.77 5.63
CA GLU A 42 -1.44 -17.34 6.62
C GLU A 42 -1.06 -17.85 8.00
N THR A 43 -1.12 -16.99 9.02
CA THR A 43 -0.89 -17.38 10.41
C THR A 43 -1.78 -18.57 10.76
N THR A 44 -1.17 -19.75 10.97
CA THR A 44 -1.91 -20.96 11.32
C THR A 44 -2.23 -20.94 12.81
N LYS A 45 -3.52 -20.92 13.15
CA LYS A 45 -3.99 -20.87 14.53
C LYS A 45 -4.51 -22.23 14.99
N MET A 46 -3.96 -22.73 16.10
CA MET A 46 -4.40 -23.97 16.74
C MET A 46 -5.20 -23.67 17.99
N TYR A 47 -6.38 -24.25 18.09
CA TYR A 47 -7.28 -24.07 19.22
C TYR A 47 -7.51 -25.40 19.95
N ALA A 48 -7.72 -25.34 21.26
CA ALA A 48 -8.15 -26.47 22.07
C ALA A 48 -9.38 -26.10 22.90
N TRP A 49 -10.12 -27.12 23.35
CA TRP A 49 -11.26 -26.92 24.23
C TRP A 49 -10.77 -26.43 25.60
N GLY A 50 -11.28 -25.28 26.03
CA GLY A 50 -11.06 -24.74 27.36
C GLY A 50 -11.78 -25.53 28.46
N PRO A 51 -11.52 -25.20 29.72
CA PRO A 51 -12.27 -25.77 30.85
C PRO A 51 -13.76 -25.48 30.70
N GLU A 52 -14.58 -26.35 31.26
CA GLU A 52 -16.03 -26.23 31.20
C GLU A 52 -16.50 -25.07 32.08
N ASN A 53 -17.24 -24.15 31.48
CA ASN A 53 -17.83 -23.02 32.18
C ASN A 53 -18.96 -23.49 33.11
N ALA A 54 -19.41 -22.63 34.03
CA ALA A 54 -20.52 -22.92 34.94
C ALA A 54 -21.85 -23.29 34.23
N SER A 55 -21.98 -22.99 32.93
CA SER A 55 -23.12 -23.34 32.09
C SER A 55 -23.01 -24.72 31.41
N GLY A 56 -21.90 -25.45 31.60
CA GLY A 56 -21.62 -26.71 30.89
C GLY A 56 -21.10 -26.54 29.46
N THR A 57 -20.86 -25.30 29.02
CA THR A 57 -20.32 -24.98 27.69
C THR A 57 -18.79 -24.90 27.75
N ARG A 58 -18.12 -25.32 26.68
CA ARG A 58 -16.67 -25.19 26.52
C ARG A 58 -16.36 -24.25 25.39
N ASP A 59 -15.55 -23.24 25.67
CA ASP A 59 -15.10 -22.27 24.68
C ASP A 59 -13.78 -22.74 24.06
N LEU A 60 -13.58 -22.34 22.81
CA LEU A 60 -12.32 -22.52 22.08
C LEU A 60 -11.25 -21.58 22.65
N THR A 61 -10.15 -22.15 23.14
CA THR A 61 -8.97 -21.38 23.58
C THR A 61 -7.85 -21.53 22.55
N LEU A 62 -7.30 -20.41 22.09
CA LEU A 62 -6.11 -20.40 21.23
C LEU A 62 -4.90 -20.91 22.02
N ILE A 63 -4.24 -21.96 21.54
CA ILE A 63 -3.10 -22.59 22.21
C ILE A 63 -1.78 -22.39 21.47
N TYR A 64 -1.82 -22.12 20.16
CA TYR A 64 -0.62 -21.91 19.37
C TYR A 64 -0.90 -21.11 18.10
N GLU A 65 0.03 -20.25 17.71
CA GLU A 65 0.04 -19.55 16.43
C GLU A 65 1.39 -19.83 15.75
N ILE A 66 1.36 -20.38 14.54
CA ILE A 66 2.55 -20.45 13.69
C ILE A 66 2.59 -19.15 12.89
N ILE A 67 3.63 -18.35 13.12
CA ILE A 67 3.87 -17.08 12.45
C ILE A 67 4.97 -17.29 11.40
N ASP A 68 4.81 -16.68 10.22
CA ASP A 68 5.85 -16.68 9.19
C ASP A 68 7.08 -15.89 9.68
N PRO A 69 8.29 -16.50 9.72
CA PRO A 69 9.50 -15.77 10.09
C PRO A 69 9.87 -14.62 9.12
N LEU A 70 9.33 -14.60 7.89
CA LEU A 70 9.57 -13.56 6.89
C LEU A 70 8.36 -12.62 6.73
N GLY A 71 7.14 -13.16 6.78
CA GLY A 71 5.89 -12.44 6.58
C GLY A 71 5.34 -11.71 7.81
N GLY A 72 5.76 -12.11 9.02
CA GLY A 72 5.25 -11.56 10.29
C GLY A 72 3.85 -12.07 10.65
N ASP A 73 3.27 -11.54 11.73
CA ASP A 73 1.90 -11.88 12.15
C ASP A 73 0.89 -11.08 11.32
N ARG A 74 0.32 -11.73 10.30
CA ARG A 74 -0.71 -11.15 9.43
C ARG A 74 -2.05 -11.81 9.70
N GLN A 75 -3.09 -10.98 9.79
CA GLN A 75 -4.47 -11.43 9.94
C GLN A 75 -5.35 -10.71 8.93
N TRP A 76 -5.99 -11.47 8.05
CA TRP A 76 -6.95 -10.88 7.12
C TRP A 76 -8.21 -10.44 7.84
N LEU A 77 -8.55 -9.17 7.62
CA LEU A 77 -9.75 -8.57 8.14
C LEU A 77 -10.56 -8.01 6.97
N PRO A 78 -11.84 -8.41 6.80
CA PRO A 78 -12.71 -7.77 5.83
C PRO A 78 -12.83 -6.27 6.11
N TYR A 79 -12.87 -5.44 5.07
CA TYR A 79 -12.92 -3.98 5.19
C TYR A 79 -13.99 -3.48 6.17
N GLY A 80 -15.19 -4.08 6.15
CA GLY A 80 -16.29 -3.70 7.04
C GLY A 80 -16.10 -4.03 8.53
N GLN A 81 -15.07 -4.78 8.89
CA GLN A 81 -14.70 -5.04 10.30
C GLN A 81 -13.65 -4.06 10.81
N ILE A 82 -13.07 -3.23 9.94
CA ILE A 82 -12.11 -2.19 10.34
C ILE A 82 -12.89 -0.99 10.89
N PRO A 83 -12.60 -0.51 12.11
CA PRO A 83 -13.23 0.69 12.64
C PRO A 83 -13.02 1.89 11.72
N GLN A 84 -14.08 2.65 11.44
CA GLN A 84 -14.00 3.79 10.51
C GLN A 84 -12.92 4.80 10.91
N HIS A 85 -12.76 5.07 12.20
CA HIS A 85 -11.72 5.98 12.70
C HIS A 85 -10.28 5.51 12.37
N MET A 86 -10.04 4.20 12.28
CA MET A 86 -8.74 3.66 11.87
C MET A 86 -8.51 3.93 10.39
N ILE A 87 -9.51 3.68 9.55
CA ILE A 87 -9.45 3.96 8.11
C ILE A 87 -9.18 5.45 7.90
N ASP A 88 -9.96 6.32 8.55
CA ASP A 88 -9.85 7.77 8.39
C ASP A 88 -8.48 8.28 8.88
N ALA A 89 -7.97 7.78 10.01
CA ALA A 89 -6.67 8.17 10.53
C ALA A 89 -5.53 7.75 9.59
N THR A 90 -5.55 6.50 9.11
CA THR A 90 -4.54 6.00 8.16
C THR A 90 -4.56 6.79 6.87
N VAL A 91 -5.75 7.03 6.29
CA VAL A 91 -5.89 7.84 5.08
C VAL A 91 -5.40 9.27 5.32
N ALA A 92 -5.76 9.90 6.44
CA ALA A 92 -5.34 11.27 6.73
C ALA A 92 -3.81 11.43 6.89
N ILE A 93 -3.13 10.42 7.43
CA ILE A 93 -1.68 10.43 7.66
C ILE A 93 -0.90 10.04 6.40
N GLU A 94 -1.29 8.95 5.73
CA GLU A 94 -0.52 8.35 4.64
C GLU A 94 -0.88 8.90 3.26
N ASP A 95 -2.17 9.12 2.99
CA ASP A 95 -2.64 9.59 1.68
C ASP A 95 -3.97 10.35 1.80
N ARG A 96 -3.90 11.64 2.15
CA ARG A 96 -5.09 12.49 2.36
C ARG A 96 -6.04 12.54 1.15
N THR A 97 -5.54 12.22 -0.04
CA THR A 97 -6.30 12.29 -1.29
C THR A 97 -6.81 10.94 -1.77
N PHE A 98 -6.56 9.86 -1.02
CA PHE A 98 -6.82 8.47 -1.40
C PHE A 98 -8.16 8.24 -2.09
N TRP A 99 -9.25 8.77 -1.53
CA TRP A 99 -10.60 8.59 -2.07
C TRP A 99 -10.87 9.29 -3.40
N THR A 100 -10.01 10.21 -3.80
CA THR A 100 -10.19 11.09 -4.97
C THR A 100 -9.07 10.98 -5.99
N ASN A 101 -7.91 10.44 -5.59
CA ASN A 101 -6.76 10.32 -6.44
C ASN A 101 -6.85 9.07 -7.32
N GLN A 102 -6.07 9.04 -8.40
CA GLN A 102 -6.02 7.92 -9.35
C GLN A 102 -4.86 6.96 -9.03
N GLY A 103 -4.52 6.81 -7.74
CA GLY A 103 -3.41 5.99 -7.26
C GLY A 103 -2.09 6.75 -7.09
N PHE A 104 -2.07 8.09 -7.21
CA PHE A 104 -0.90 8.93 -6.97
C PHE A 104 -1.32 10.33 -6.47
N ASP A 105 -0.54 10.96 -5.58
CA ASP A 105 -0.74 12.34 -5.10
C ASP A 105 0.36 13.28 -5.67
N PRO A 106 0.13 13.96 -6.80
CA PRO A 106 1.12 14.88 -7.39
C PRO A 106 1.52 16.02 -6.46
N VAL A 107 0.59 16.49 -5.63
CA VAL A 107 0.83 17.59 -4.69
C VAL A 107 1.72 17.11 -3.54
N GLY A 108 1.44 15.90 -3.01
CA GLY A 108 2.26 15.23 -2.01
C GLY A 108 3.67 14.96 -2.50
N MET A 109 3.81 14.41 -3.72
CA MET A 109 5.11 14.17 -4.35
C MET A 109 5.88 15.47 -4.60
N GLY A 110 5.22 16.52 -5.09
CA GLY A 110 5.85 17.82 -5.32
C GLY A 110 6.32 18.49 -4.03
N ARG A 111 5.54 18.38 -2.94
CA ARG A 111 5.93 18.86 -1.61
C ARG A 111 7.15 18.11 -1.08
N ALA A 112 7.11 16.78 -1.11
CA ALA A 112 8.22 15.93 -0.66
C ALA A 112 9.50 16.21 -1.46
N PHE A 113 9.40 16.38 -2.77
CA PHE A 113 10.52 16.77 -3.64
C PHE A 113 11.09 18.15 -3.26
N ASN A 114 10.22 19.14 -3.02
CA ASN A 114 10.64 20.48 -2.63
C ASN A 114 11.35 20.49 -1.27
N GLU A 115 10.82 19.77 -0.28
CA GLU A 115 11.43 19.63 1.04
C GLU A 115 12.79 18.93 0.95
N TYR A 116 12.87 17.82 0.20
CA TYR A 116 14.10 17.06 0.02
C TYR A 116 15.18 17.85 -0.74
N VAL A 117 14.84 18.41 -1.90
CA VAL A 117 15.83 19.04 -2.80
C VAL A 117 16.20 20.46 -2.37
N LEU A 118 15.25 21.27 -1.89
CA LEU A 118 15.51 22.67 -1.59
C LEU A 118 15.82 22.92 -0.11
N GLN A 119 15.31 22.10 0.80
CA GLN A 119 15.50 22.31 2.24
C GLN A 119 16.51 21.33 2.84
N GLY A 120 17.01 20.37 2.04
CA GLY A 120 17.97 19.35 2.49
C GLY A 120 17.40 18.45 3.59
N GLY A 121 16.07 18.35 3.67
CA GLY A 121 15.39 17.52 4.67
C GLY A 121 15.33 16.06 4.25
N ASP A 122 14.90 15.20 5.16
CA ASP A 122 14.59 13.80 4.85
C ASP A 122 13.37 13.71 3.91
N ILE A 123 13.31 12.63 3.11
CA ILE A 123 12.15 12.34 2.27
C ILE A 123 10.95 12.10 3.19
N GLN A 124 10.06 13.10 3.30
CA GLN A 124 8.78 12.94 3.97
C GLN A 124 7.80 12.16 3.07
N GLY A 125 6.91 11.40 3.69
CA GLY A 125 5.89 10.59 3.02
C GLY A 125 5.15 11.39 1.93
N GLY A 126 5.34 10.98 0.69
CA GLY A 126 4.68 11.54 -0.50
C GLY A 126 4.09 10.48 -1.43
N SER A 127 4.27 9.20 -1.10
CA SER A 127 3.73 8.07 -1.86
C SER A 127 2.30 7.75 -1.44
N SER A 128 1.44 7.50 -2.41
CA SER A 128 0.06 7.07 -2.17
C SER A 128 0.01 5.67 -1.57
N ILE A 129 -1.10 5.32 -0.90
CA ILE A 129 -1.31 3.97 -0.39
C ILE A 129 -1.22 2.93 -1.53
N THR A 130 -1.73 3.26 -2.73
CA THR A 130 -1.60 2.38 -3.90
C THR A 130 -0.15 2.12 -4.29
N GLN A 131 0.72 3.15 -4.28
CA GLN A 131 2.16 2.97 -4.54
C GLN A 131 2.83 2.13 -3.45
N GLN A 132 2.46 2.34 -2.19
CA GLN A 132 2.99 1.54 -1.08
C GLN A 132 2.61 0.07 -1.21
N VAL A 133 1.36 -0.24 -1.60
CA VAL A 133 0.90 -1.62 -1.82
C VAL A 133 1.64 -2.29 -2.97
N VAL A 134 1.90 -1.58 -4.08
CA VAL A 134 2.66 -2.15 -5.21
C VAL A 134 4.13 -2.42 -4.86
N LYS A 135 4.68 -1.67 -3.90
CA LYS A 135 6.07 -1.82 -3.47
C LYS A 135 6.29 -2.95 -2.47
N ASN A 136 5.27 -3.29 -1.68
CA ASN A 136 5.32 -4.22 -0.55
C ASN A 136 4.96 -5.65 -0.96
#